data_AF-A0A355BK37-F1
#
_entry.id   AF-A0A355BK37-F1
#
_cell.length_a   1.000
_cell.length_b   1.000
_cell.length_c   1.000
_cell.angle_alpha   90.00
_cell.angle_beta   90.00
_cell.angle_gamma   90.00
#
_symmetry.space_group_name_H-M   'P 1'
#
loop_
_entity.id
_entity.type
_entity.pdbx_description
1 polymer ?
#
loop_
_entity_poly.entity_id
_entity_poly.type
_entity_poly.pdbx_seq_one_letter_code
_entity_poly.pdbx_strand_id
1 'polypeptide(L)'
;MKAWLVAWQFLTRLPLTIRGHVDESDLAASVSCFPAVGAVLGAILYLCGWQVSRFLPPLTTGLLLVALQILVTGGLHLDGICDLSDGWYGSRDKERRLEIMK
;
A
#
# COMPACT_ATOMS: atom_id res chain seq x y z
N MET A 1 -11.48 -5.81 -17.05
CA MET A 1 -10.02 -6.02 -17.07
C MET A 1 -9.23 -4.76 -16.72
N LYS A 2 -9.54 -3.59 -17.33
CA LYS A 2 -8.88 -2.31 -17.02
C LYS A 2 -8.91 -1.96 -15.52
N ALA A 3 -10.09 -2.04 -14.89
CA ALA A 3 -10.28 -1.78 -13.44
C ALA A 3 -9.35 -2.61 -12.52
N TRP A 4 -9.15 -3.89 -12.82
CA TRP A 4 -8.22 -4.75 -12.07
C TRP A 4 -6.77 -4.26 -12.19
N LEU A 5 -6.34 -3.92 -13.41
CA LEU A 5 -4.97 -3.44 -13.64
C LEU A 5 -4.72 -2.08 -12.97
N VAL A 6 -5.72 -1.19 -12.99
CA VAL A 6 -5.65 0.10 -12.28
C VAL A 6 -5.55 -0.12 -10.77
N ALA A 7 -6.39 -1.00 -10.20
CA ALA A 7 -6.31 -1.36 -8.77
C ALA A 7 -4.95 -1.96 -8.41
N TRP A 8 -4.40 -2.82 -9.26
CA TRP A 8 -3.08 -3.42 -9.07
C TRP A 8 -1.96 -2.38 -9.07
N GLN A 9 -1.95 -1.46 -10.05
CA GLN A 9 -0.95 -0.40 -10.10
C GLN A 9 -1.09 0.60 -8.94
N PHE A 10 -2.31 0.86 -8.48
CA PHE A 10 -2.55 1.77 -7.36
C PHE A 10 -2.06 1.17 -6.04
N LEU A 11 -2.35 -0.12 -5.80
CA LEU A 11 -2.03 -0.79 -4.53
C LEU A 11 -0.61 -1.39 -4.47
N THR A 12 0.06 -1.53 -5.61
CA THR A 12 1.38 -2.21 -5.69
C THR A 12 2.38 -1.44 -6.55
N ARG A 13 3.67 -1.56 -6.23
CA ARG A 13 4.80 -1.12 -7.07
C ARG A 13 5.18 -2.11 -8.16
N LEU A 14 4.53 -3.27 -8.24
CA LEU A 14 4.88 -4.29 -9.21
C LEU A 14 4.36 -3.87 -10.60
N PRO A 15 5.26 -3.64 -11.58
CA PRO A 15 4.86 -3.05 -12.86
C PRO A 15 4.01 -4.04 -13.66
N LEU A 16 2.75 -3.71 -13.86
CA LEU A 16 1.90 -4.30 -14.90
C LEU A 16 1.53 -3.21 -15.89
N THR A 17 1.93 -3.34 -17.15
CA THR A 17 1.67 -2.31 -18.16
C THR A 17 0.17 -2.18 -18.45
N ILE A 18 -0.42 -1.02 -18.13
CA ILE A 18 -1.73 -0.63 -18.68
C ILE A 18 -1.47 0.01 -20.05
N ARG A 19 -2.21 -0.45 -21.06
CA ARG A 19 -2.21 0.19 -22.37
C ARG A 19 -3.33 1.24 -22.41
N GLY A 20 -2.98 2.47 -22.79
CA GLY A 20 -3.93 3.58 -22.93
C GLY A 20 -3.94 4.54 -21.74
N HIS A 21 -4.78 5.58 -21.83
CA HIS A 21 -4.95 6.59 -20.80
C HIS A 21 -5.78 6.05 -19.62
N VAL A 22 -5.37 6.41 -18.40
CA VAL A 22 -6.10 6.13 -17.15
C VAL A 22 -6.59 7.46 -16.63
N ASP A 23 -7.90 7.57 -16.41
CA ASP A 23 -8.54 8.75 -15.83
C ASP A 23 -9.09 8.49 -14.42
N GLU A 24 -9.67 9.52 -13.79
CA GLU A 24 -10.24 9.41 -12.45
C GLU A 24 -11.44 8.44 -12.38
N SER A 25 -12.19 8.30 -13.47
CA SER A 25 -13.35 7.39 -13.53
C SER A 25 -12.90 5.93 -13.54
N ASP A 26 -11.77 5.62 -14.18
CA ASP A 26 -11.14 4.31 -14.13
C ASP A 26 -10.68 3.96 -12.71
N LEU A 27 -10.11 4.94 -11.99
CA LEU A 27 -9.70 4.76 -10.59
C LEU A 27 -10.91 4.49 -9.70
N ALA A 28 -12.00 5.26 -9.83
CA ALA A 28 -13.23 5.04 -9.08
C ALA A 28 -13.81 3.64 -9.34
N ALA A 29 -13.84 3.19 -10.60
CA ALA A 29 -14.29 1.85 -10.95
C ALA A 29 -13.40 0.74 -10.37
N SER A 30 -12.08 1.01 -10.22
CA SER A 30 -11.10 0.06 -9.71
C SER A 30 -11.26 -0.29 -8.23
N VAL A 31 -11.91 0.57 -7.43
CA VAL A 31 -12.09 0.36 -5.98
C VAL A 31 -12.78 -0.96 -5.67
N SER A 32 -13.73 -1.38 -6.51
CA SER A 32 -14.40 -2.69 -6.41
C SER A 32 -13.45 -3.89 -6.49
N CYS A 33 -12.28 -3.72 -7.11
CA CYS A 33 -11.24 -4.74 -7.25
C CYS A 33 -10.23 -4.75 -6.10
N PHE A 34 -10.23 -3.75 -5.21
CA PHE A 34 -9.27 -3.65 -4.10
C PHE A 34 -9.28 -4.87 -3.18
N PRO A 35 -10.43 -5.43 -2.77
CA PRO A 35 -10.45 -6.62 -1.92
C PRO A 35 -9.76 -7.83 -2.58
N ALA A 36 -9.91 -7.98 -3.89
CA ALA A 36 -9.33 -9.09 -4.62
C ALA A 36 -7.81 -8.90 -4.81
N VAL A 37 -7.32 -7.68 -5.08
CA VAL A 37 -5.87 -7.38 -5.06
C VAL A 37 -5.29 -7.59 -3.66
N GLY A 38 -6.00 -7.13 -2.63
CA GLY A 38 -5.66 -7.35 -1.23
C GLY A 38 -5.58 -8.83 -0.86
N ALA A 39 -6.49 -9.68 -1.37
CA ALA A 39 -6.43 -11.12 -1.17
C ALA A 39 -5.18 -11.74 -1.81
N VAL A 40 -4.78 -11.28 -3.01
CA VAL A 40 -3.53 -11.73 -3.65
C VAL A 40 -2.31 -11.33 -2.81
N LEU A 41 -2.24 -10.07 -2.34
CA LEU A 41 -1.18 -9.61 -1.45
C LEU A 41 -1.14 -10.39 -0.14
N GLY A 42 -2.30 -10.64 0.46
CA GLY A 42 -2.44 -11.45 1.67
C GLY A 42 -1.97 -12.88 1.47
N ALA A 43 -2.29 -13.51 0.33
CA ALA A 43 -1.81 -14.84 0.00
C ALA A 43 -0.27 -14.88 -0.15
N ILE A 44 0.32 -13.88 -0.80
CA ILE A 44 1.78 -13.76 -0.92
C ILE A 44 2.42 -13.63 0.47
N LEU A 45 1.93 -12.71 1.30
CA LEU A 45 2.45 -12.50 2.65
C LEU A 45 2.28 -13.75 3.52
N TYR A 46 1.13 -14.43 3.44
CA TYR A 46 0.88 -15.67 4.14
C TYR A 46 1.87 -16.77 3.75
N LEU A 47 2.08 -17.00 2.45
CA LEU A 47 3.01 -18.02 1.97
C LEU A 47 4.45 -17.72 2.38
N CYS A 48 4.89 -16.47 2.24
CA CYS A 48 6.20 -16.03 2.72
C CYS A 48 6.34 -16.22 4.24
N GLY A 49 5.33 -15.82 5.02
CA GLY A 49 5.34 -15.92 6.48
C GLY A 49 5.35 -17.36 6.95
N TRP A 50 4.54 -18.22 6.32
CA TRP A 50 4.50 -19.65 6.61
C TRP A 50 5.84 -20.32 6.32
N GLN A 51 6.53 -19.92 5.26
CA GLN A 51 7.84 -20.48 4.93
C GLN A 51 8.94 -19.97 5.88
N VAL A 52 9.00 -18.66 6.13
CA VAL A 52 10.06 -18.03 6.93
C VAL A 52 9.93 -18.34 8.42
N SER A 53 8.71 -18.45 8.94
CA SER A 53 8.45 -18.75 10.37
C SER A 53 8.98 -20.11 10.82
N ARG A 54 9.29 -21.02 9.89
CA ARG A 54 9.96 -22.30 10.20
C ARG A 54 11.41 -22.14 10.63
N PHE A 55 12.04 -21.03 10.27
CA PHE A 55 13.47 -20.80 10.47
C PHE A 55 13.76 -19.64 11.42
N LEU A 56 12.82 -18.71 11.57
CA LEU A 56 13.03 -17.46 12.31
C LEU A 56 12.02 -17.31 13.46
N PRO A 57 12.40 -16.61 14.55
CA PRO A 57 11.48 -16.26 15.61
C PRO A 57 10.30 -15.41 15.12
N PRO A 58 9.18 -15.36 15.87
CA PRO A 58 7.99 -14.61 15.47
C PRO A 58 8.25 -13.13 15.21
N LEU A 59 9.06 -12.47 16.06
CA LEU A 59 9.36 -11.05 15.90
C LEU A 59 10.12 -10.76 14.60
N THR A 60 11.16 -11.54 14.32
CA THR A 60 11.96 -11.39 13.08
C THR A 60 11.11 -11.69 11.85
N THR A 61 10.25 -12.71 11.91
CA THR A 61 9.31 -13.03 10.82
C THR A 61 8.35 -11.87 10.58
N GLY A 62 7.75 -11.31 11.63
CA GLY A 62 6.85 -10.16 11.53
C GLY A 62 7.52 -8.94 10.89
N LEU A 63 8.75 -8.61 11.32
CA LEU A 63 9.54 -7.52 10.74
C LEU A 63 9.78 -7.73 9.24
N LEU A 64 10.15 -8.94 8.83
CA LEU A 64 10.38 -9.26 7.42
C LEU A 64 9.10 -9.17 6.59
N LEU A 65 7.95 -9.59 7.14
CA LEU A 65 6.66 -9.48 6.46
C LEU A 65 6.23 -8.03 6.28
N VAL A 66 6.42 -7.18 7.30
CA VAL A 66 6.16 -5.74 7.19
C VAL A 66 7.08 -5.10 6.15
N ALA A 67 8.38 -5.44 6.17
CA ALA A 67 9.32 -4.96 5.15
C ALA A 67 8.91 -5.39 3.74
N LEU A 68 8.50 -6.65 3.56
CA LEU A 68 7.99 -7.16 2.28
C LEU A 68 6.73 -6.43 1.83
N GLN A 69 5.77 -6.19 2.73
CA GLN A 69 4.56 -5.42 2.44
C GLN A 69 4.92 -4.00 1.96
N ILE A 70 5.86 -3.32 2.63
CA ILE A 70 6.31 -1.98 2.22
C ILE A 70 6.95 -2.02 0.83
N LEU A 71 7.83 -2.99 0.57
CA LEU A 71 8.50 -3.14 -0.72
C LEU A 71 7.50 -3.35 -1.86
N VAL A 72 6.49 -4.21 -1.65
CA VAL A 72 5.50 -4.54 -2.67
C VAL A 72 4.47 -3.43 -2.87
N THR A 73 4.04 -2.75 -1.81
CA THR A 73 3.01 -1.69 -1.88
C THR A 73 3.59 -0.29 -2.07
N GLY A 74 4.90 -0.13 -1.96
CA GLY A 74 5.55 1.18 -2.00
C GLY A 74 5.37 2.03 -0.73
N GLY A 75 4.88 1.45 0.36
CA GLY A 75 4.65 2.15 1.63
C GLY A 75 3.26 2.76 1.78
N LEU A 76 2.31 2.49 0.88
CA LEU A 76 0.96 3.06 0.90
C LEU A 76 0.24 2.95 2.26
N HIS A 77 0.45 1.86 3.00
CA HIS A 77 -0.19 1.65 4.31
C HIS A 77 0.47 2.45 5.44
N LEU A 78 1.71 2.91 5.24
CA LEU A 78 2.45 3.75 6.18
C LEU A 78 2.29 5.24 5.89
N ASP A 79 1.73 5.60 4.75
CA ASP A 79 1.56 6.99 4.30
C ASP A 79 0.83 7.85 5.35
N GLY A 80 -0.26 7.32 5.93
CA GLY A 80 -0.98 8.03 6.99
C GLY A 80 -0.17 8.26 8.28
N ILE A 81 0.88 7.47 8.55
CA ILE A 81 1.81 7.73 9.66
C ILE A 81 2.78 8.86 9.27
N CYS A 82 3.23 8.90 8.02
CA CYS A 82 4.02 10.00 7.48
C CYS A 82 3.20 11.30 7.51
N ASP A 83 1.96 11.30 7.03
CA ASP A 83 1.05 12.46 7.08
C ASP A 83 0.77 12.93 8.51
N LEU A 84 0.56 11.99 9.45
CA LEU A 84 0.42 12.32 10.86
C LEU A 84 1.68 13.00 11.40
N SER A 85 2.86 12.52 11.02
CA SER A 85 4.13 13.08 11.45
C SER A 85 4.36 14.48 10.88
N ASP A 86 4.05 14.67 9.60
CA ASP A 86 4.14 15.97 8.92
C ASP A 86 3.14 16.96 9.51
N GLY A 87 1.92 16.50 9.80
CA GLY A 87 0.92 17.27 10.53
C GLY A 87 1.40 17.63 11.93
N TRP A 88 2.01 16.69 12.66
CA TRP A 88 2.43 16.95 14.04
C TRP A 88 3.65 17.89 14.13
N TYR A 89 4.65 17.68 13.28
CA TYR A 89 5.96 18.34 13.42
C TYR A 89 6.24 19.41 12.34
N GLY A 90 5.47 19.47 11.26
CA GLY A 90 5.73 20.34 10.11
C GLY A 90 5.31 21.81 10.27
N SER A 91 4.50 22.17 11.27
CA SER A 91 4.13 23.56 11.52
C SER A 91 3.71 23.81 12.97
N ARG A 92 4.22 24.90 13.57
CA ARG A 92 3.73 25.44 14.86
C ARG A 92 2.38 26.16 14.73
N ASP A 93 2.05 26.62 13.53
CA ASP A 93 0.81 27.32 13.23
C ASP A 93 -0.27 26.33 12.80
N LYS A 94 -1.45 26.42 13.44
CA LYS A 94 -2.57 25.50 13.25
C LYS A 94 -3.12 25.55 11.83
N GLU A 95 -3.13 26.73 11.22
CA GLU A 95 -3.69 26.94 9.89
C GLU A 95 -2.89 26.21 8.80
N ARG A 96 -1.56 26.25 8.88
CA ARG A 96 -0.66 25.55 7.96
C ARG A 96 -0.71 24.01 8.12
N ARG A 97 -0.95 23.51 9.33
CA ARG A 97 -1.18 22.06 9.55
C ARG A 97 -2.43 21.58 8.82
N LEU A 98 -3.51 22.38 8.85
CA LEU A 98 -4.77 22.06 8.19
C LEU A 98 -4.69 22.17 6.65
N GLU A 99 -3.79 22.98 6.11
CA GLU A 99 -3.50 23.00 4.67
C GLU A 99 -2.77 21.74 4.19
N ILE A 100 -1.81 21.24 4.98
CA ILE A 100 -1.04 20.02 4.63
C ILE A 100 -1.91 18.76 4.74
N MET A 101 -2.85 18.74 5.69
CA MET A 101 -3.76 17.59 5.93
C MET A 101 -5.01 17.57 5.03
N LYS A 102 -5.18 18.54 4.12
CA LYS A 102 -6.31 18.60 3.16
C LYS A 102 -5.95 17.95 1.84
#